data_AF-A0A7S0L774-F1
#
_entry.id   AF-A0A7S0L774-F1
#
_cell.length_a   1.000
_cell.length_b   1.000
_cell.length_c   1.000
_cell.angle_alpha   90.00
_cell.angle_beta   90.00
_cell.angle_gamma   90.00
#
_symmetry.space_group_name_H-M   'P 1'
#
loop_
_entity.id
_entity.type
_entity.pdbx_description
1 polymer ?
#
loop_
_entity_poly.entity_id
_entity_poly.type
_entity_poly.pdbx_seq_one_letter_code
_entity_poly.pdbx_strand_id
1 'polypeptide(L)'
;QRESGAATAARLSQSSGPLVRNLQQRAPLLALGVARALFVQSTGYSQPEDEYGMHWNFFFTLGCVSLASTLVTPVSAAYAGVLGLLVLTVHQVWLCSGGALWVQNAPRVTLLSANKEGVGSLVGYAGLWLLGDALGAMIHTARSERGTSALVGLAAVD
;
A
#
# COMPACT_ATOMS: atom_id res chain seq x y z
N GLN A 1 -2.92 -34.90 26.16
CA GLN A 1 -4.09 -33.98 26.22
C GLN A 1 -3.76 -32.51 25.99
N ARG A 2 -2.59 -31.96 26.42
CA ARG A 2 -2.22 -30.55 26.17
C ARG A 2 -1.94 -30.19 24.69
N GLU A 3 -1.50 -31.15 23.87
CA GLU A 3 -1.18 -30.92 22.45
C GLU A 3 -2.42 -30.71 21.57
N SER A 4 -3.57 -31.27 21.95
CA SER A 4 -4.83 -31.11 21.20
C SER A 4 -5.40 -29.69 21.32
N GLY A 5 -5.22 -29.04 22.47
CA GLY A 5 -5.66 -27.64 22.68
C GLY A 5 -4.83 -26.64 21.89
N ALA A 6 -3.50 -26.83 21.81
CA ALA A 6 -2.60 -25.98 21.03
C ALA A 6 -2.84 -26.12 19.51
N ALA A 7 -3.06 -27.35 19.04
CA ALA A 7 -3.40 -27.60 17.63
C ALA A 7 -4.79 -27.05 17.25
N THR A 8 -5.75 -27.07 18.18
CA THR A 8 -7.08 -26.50 17.98
C THR A 8 -7.04 -24.97 17.98
N ALA A 9 -6.29 -24.35 18.90
CA ALA A 9 -6.07 -22.91 18.91
C ALA A 9 -5.33 -22.41 17.65
N ALA A 10 -4.36 -23.19 17.16
CA ALA A 10 -3.67 -22.91 15.90
C ALA A 10 -4.61 -23.00 14.68
N ARG A 11 -5.54 -23.96 14.66
CA ARG A 11 -6.56 -24.09 13.61
C ARG A 11 -7.61 -22.98 13.65
N LEU A 12 -7.97 -22.50 14.84
CA LEU A 12 -8.90 -21.36 14.99
C LEU A 12 -8.24 -20.04 14.54
N SER A 13 -6.94 -19.85 14.79
CA SER A 13 -6.17 -18.73 14.24
C SER A 13 -6.06 -18.80 12.71
N GLN A 14 -5.88 -19.99 12.15
CA GLN A 14 -5.79 -20.23 10.70
C GLN A 14 -7.14 -20.20 9.96
N SER A 15 -8.28 -20.12 10.66
CA SER A 15 -9.62 -20.03 10.06
C SER A 15 -9.97 -18.63 9.53
N SER A 16 -9.08 -17.66 9.70
CA SER A 16 -9.25 -16.32 9.16
C SER A 16 -9.00 -16.37 7.64
N GLY A 17 -10.02 -16.05 6.84
CA GLY A 17 -9.87 -15.97 5.38
C GLY A 17 -8.69 -15.06 4.99
N PRO A 18 -8.13 -15.20 3.77
CA PRO A 18 -6.92 -14.47 3.35
C PRO A 18 -7.04 -12.95 3.56
N LEU A 19 -8.24 -12.38 3.39
CA LEU A 19 -8.55 -10.98 3.69
C LEU A 19 -8.40 -10.61 5.18
N VAL A 20 -8.90 -11.45 6.08
CA VAL A 20 -8.85 -11.21 7.54
C VAL A 20 -7.41 -11.26 8.04
N ARG A 21 -6.62 -12.23 7.58
CA ARG A 21 -5.19 -12.32 7.89
C ARG A 21 -4.41 -11.11 7.37
N ASN A 22 -4.72 -10.65 6.17
CA ASN A 22 -4.12 -9.47 5.56
C ASN A 22 -4.46 -8.17 6.32
N LEU A 23 -5.69 -8.05 6.81
CA LEU A 23 -6.14 -6.95 7.67
C LEU A 23 -5.42 -7.00 9.02
N GLN A 24 -5.29 -8.18 9.64
CA GLN A 24 -4.59 -8.35 10.92
C GLN A 24 -3.11 -7.95 10.83
N GLN A 25 -2.42 -8.30 9.74
CA GLN A 25 -1.01 -7.90 9.52
C GLN A 25 -0.83 -6.39 9.37
N ARG A 26 -1.87 -5.68 8.88
CA ARG A 26 -1.86 -4.23 8.65
C ARG A 26 -2.53 -3.45 9.77
N ALA A 27 -3.19 -4.13 10.70
CA ALA A 27 -3.93 -3.54 11.81
C ALA A 27 -3.07 -2.62 12.70
N PRO A 28 -1.79 -2.92 13.03
CA PRO A 28 -0.96 -2.00 13.80
C PRO A 28 -0.78 -0.64 13.12
N LEU A 29 -0.67 -0.65 11.79
CA LEU A 29 -0.47 0.57 11.01
C LEU A 29 -1.76 1.40 10.93
N LEU A 30 -2.91 0.74 10.76
CA LEU A 30 -4.22 1.42 10.84
C LEU A 30 -4.50 1.96 12.25
N ALA A 31 -4.16 1.18 13.29
CA ALA A 31 -4.31 1.60 14.69
C ALA A 31 -3.42 2.81 15.00
N LEU A 32 -2.19 2.85 14.48
CA LEU A 32 -1.31 4.00 14.60
C LEU A 32 -1.89 5.24 13.88
N GLY A 33 -2.53 5.05 12.73
CA GLY A 33 -3.28 6.11 12.05
C GLY A 33 -4.41 6.70 12.90
N VAL A 34 -5.20 5.84 13.56
CA VAL A 34 -6.25 6.27 14.49
C VAL A 34 -5.65 6.98 15.71
N ALA A 35 -4.62 6.42 16.32
CA ALA A 35 -3.94 7.01 17.47
C ALA A 35 -3.40 8.41 17.17
N ARG A 36 -2.76 8.59 15.99
CA ARG A 36 -2.29 9.90 15.52
C ARG A 36 -3.45 10.88 15.38
N ALA A 37 -4.54 10.48 14.72
CA ALA A 37 -5.69 11.35 14.51
C ALA A 37 -6.30 11.82 15.85
N LEU A 38 -6.47 10.89 16.79
CA LEU A 38 -6.98 11.20 18.13
C LEU A 38 -6.04 12.13 18.90
N PHE A 39 -4.73 11.94 18.81
CA PHE A 39 -3.75 12.78 19.50
C PHE A 39 -3.69 14.19 18.94
N VAL A 40 -3.70 14.37 17.62
CA VAL A 40 -3.73 15.70 16.99
C VAL A 40 -5.01 16.43 17.37
N GLN A 41 -6.15 15.72 17.37
CA GLN A 41 -7.44 16.30 17.74
C GLN A 41 -7.52 16.64 19.24
N SER A 42 -6.95 15.80 20.12
CA SER A 42 -6.97 16.03 21.57
C SER A 42 -6.00 17.13 22.02
N THR A 43 -4.88 17.30 21.30
CA THR A 43 -3.89 18.35 21.59
C THR A 43 -4.24 19.69 20.95
N GLY A 44 -5.28 19.74 20.09
CA GLY A 44 -5.64 20.95 19.34
C GLY A 44 -4.55 21.41 18.38
N TYR A 45 -3.63 20.52 17.99
CA TYR A 45 -2.52 20.85 17.12
C TYR A 45 -3.02 21.12 15.70
N SER A 46 -2.77 22.32 15.18
CA SER A 46 -3.10 22.69 13.81
C SER A 46 -2.10 22.04 12.84
N GLN A 47 -2.46 20.90 12.29
CA GLN A 47 -1.69 20.26 11.22
C GLN A 47 -2.02 20.94 9.88
N PRO A 48 -1.06 21.05 8.94
CA PRO A 48 -1.36 21.41 7.56
C PRO A 48 -2.38 20.43 6.96
N GLU A 49 -3.65 20.88 6.85
CA GLU A 49 -4.73 20.10 6.26
C GLU A 49 -4.52 19.88 4.75
N ASP A 50 -3.65 20.68 4.14
CA ASP A 50 -3.35 20.64 2.71
C ASP A 50 -2.43 19.47 2.32
N GLU A 51 -1.85 18.75 3.28
CA GLU A 51 -1.02 17.57 3.01
C GLU A 51 -1.86 16.31 2.75
N TYR A 52 -2.79 16.00 3.65
CA TYR A 52 -3.58 14.76 3.60
C TYR A 52 -5.09 15.00 3.78
N GLY A 53 -5.47 16.13 4.37
CA GLY A 53 -6.83 16.42 4.80
C GLY A 53 -6.96 16.57 6.32
N MET A 54 -8.19 16.81 6.75
CA MET A 54 -8.54 17.15 8.14
C MET A 54 -8.39 15.98 9.11
N HIS A 55 -8.67 14.75 8.67
CA HIS A 55 -8.63 13.54 9.50
C HIS A 55 -7.66 12.49 8.97
N TRP A 56 -7.27 12.62 7.72
CA TRP A 56 -6.40 11.68 7.04
C TRP A 56 -4.93 11.89 7.44
N ASN A 57 -4.14 10.83 7.30
CA ASN A 57 -2.73 10.88 7.57
C ASN A 57 -1.94 9.84 6.78
N PHE A 58 -0.61 9.95 6.85
CA PHE A 58 0.32 9.04 6.19
C PHE A 58 0.06 7.56 6.50
N PHE A 59 -0.30 7.21 7.73
CA PHE A 59 -0.57 5.82 8.09
C PHE A 59 -1.85 5.30 7.45
N PHE A 60 -2.90 6.13 7.32
CA PHE A 60 -4.09 5.73 6.56
C PHE A 60 -3.78 5.53 5.09
N THR A 61 -2.98 6.42 4.49
CA THR A 61 -2.51 6.25 3.11
C THR A 61 -1.76 4.92 2.93
N LEU A 62 -0.76 4.64 3.77
CA LEU A 62 -0.03 3.38 3.75
C LEU A 62 -0.95 2.17 3.97
N GLY A 63 -1.90 2.27 4.90
CA GLY A 63 -2.85 1.21 5.20
C GLY A 63 -3.74 0.87 4.00
N CYS A 64 -4.30 1.88 3.35
CA CYS A 64 -5.12 1.73 2.15
C CYS A 64 -4.33 1.18 0.97
N VAL A 65 -3.13 1.70 0.70
CA VAL A 65 -2.26 1.20 -0.38
C VAL A 65 -1.84 -0.24 -0.13
N SER A 66 -1.50 -0.56 1.13
CA SER A 66 -1.15 -1.92 1.53
C SER A 66 -2.35 -2.87 1.42
N LEU A 67 -3.58 -2.42 1.67
CA LEU A 67 -4.77 -3.24 1.41
C LEU A 67 -5.00 -3.44 -0.09
N ALA A 68 -4.86 -2.38 -0.89
CA ALA A 68 -4.96 -2.47 -2.34
C ALA A 68 -3.94 -3.47 -2.91
N SER A 69 -2.73 -3.57 -2.36
CA SER A 69 -1.74 -4.54 -2.81
C SER A 69 -2.18 -6.00 -2.68
N THR A 70 -3.02 -6.33 -1.69
CA THR A 70 -3.56 -7.69 -1.52
C THR A 70 -4.50 -8.11 -2.63
N LEU A 71 -5.17 -7.13 -3.23
CA LEU A 71 -6.08 -7.37 -4.35
C LEU A 71 -5.30 -7.63 -5.65
N VAL A 72 -4.06 -7.10 -5.74
CA VAL A 72 -3.22 -7.17 -6.94
C VAL A 72 -2.10 -8.21 -6.83
N THR A 73 -1.92 -8.85 -5.66
CA THR A 73 -0.93 -9.91 -5.44
C THR A 73 -1.02 -11.12 -6.39
N PRO A 74 -2.17 -11.51 -6.99
CA PRO A 74 -2.16 -12.62 -7.96
C PRO A 74 -1.54 -12.26 -9.32
N VAL A 75 -1.09 -11.03 -9.54
CA VAL A 75 -0.51 -10.56 -10.81
C VAL A 75 0.99 -10.85 -10.86
N SER A 76 1.49 -11.39 -11.98
CA SER A 76 2.94 -11.60 -12.12
C SER A 76 3.69 -10.26 -12.19
N ALA A 77 4.93 -10.23 -11.72
CA ALA A 77 5.73 -9.00 -11.65
C ALA A 77 5.84 -8.24 -12.99
N ALA A 78 5.86 -8.97 -14.12
CA ALA A 78 5.89 -8.36 -15.45
C ALA A 78 4.59 -7.58 -15.76
N TYR A 79 3.43 -8.12 -15.36
CA TYR A 79 2.15 -7.44 -15.53
C TYR A 79 1.92 -6.33 -14.50
N ALA A 80 2.51 -6.46 -13.30
CA ALA A 80 2.40 -5.43 -12.25
C ALA A 80 2.93 -4.07 -12.73
N GLY A 81 4.07 -4.05 -13.44
CA GLY A 81 4.64 -2.80 -13.97
C GLY A 81 3.74 -2.15 -15.02
N VAL A 82 3.22 -2.93 -15.97
CA VAL A 82 2.29 -2.44 -17.00
C VAL A 82 1.00 -1.90 -16.37
N LEU A 83 0.45 -2.63 -15.41
CA LEU A 83 -0.74 -2.22 -14.67
C LEU A 83 -0.47 -0.93 -13.87
N GLY A 84 0.70 -0.80 -13.24
CA GLY A 84 1.12 0.41 -12.54
C GLY A 84 1.17 1.63 -13.45
N LEU A 85 1.78 1.49 -14.64
CA LEU A 85 1.79 2.56 -15.65
C LEU A 85 0.39 2.93 -16.13
N LEU A 86 -0.48 1.94 -16.35
CA LEU A 86 -1.86 2.17 -16.73
C LEU A 86 -2.63 2.93 -15.65
N VAL A 87 -2.52 2.51 -14.39
CA VAL A 87 -3.15 3.17 -13.25
C VAL A 87 -2.68 4.63 -13.13
N LEU A 88 -1.37 4.88 -13.25
CA LEU A 88 -0.83 6.23 -13.21
C LEU A 88 -1.32 7.08 -14.39
N THR A 89 -1.39 6.51 -15.58
CA THR A 89 -1.89 7.21 -16.77
C THR A 89 -3.36 7.60 -16.60
N VAL A 90 -4.20 6.65 -16.16
CA VAL A 90 -5.62 6.91 -15.86
C VAL A 90 -5.77 7.97 -14.76
N HIS A 91 -4.96 7.88 -13.71
CA HIS A 91 -4.97 8.86 -12.63
C HIS A 91 -4.56 10.25 -13.12
N GLN A 92 -3.53 10.33 -13.96
CA GLN A 92 -3.07 11.58 -14.55
C GLN A 92 -4.15 12.19 -15.46
N VAL A 93 -4.82 11.38 -16.28
CA VAL A 93 -5.94 11.83 -17.12
C VAL A 93 -7.06 12.38 -16.25
N TRP A 94 -7.42 11.69 -15.16
CA TRP A 94 -8.42 12.17 -14.20
C TRP A 94 -8.02 13.50 -13.55
N LEU A 95 -6.75 13.66 -13.17
CA LEU A 95 -6.23 14.92 -12.64
C LEU A 95 -6.38 16.06 -13.65
N CYS A 96 -6.00 15.81 -14.91
CA CYS A 96 -6.10 16.77 -16.01
C CYS A 96 -7.55 17.10 -16.39
N SER A 97 -8.49 16.16 -16.23
CA SER A 97 -9.90 16.36 -16.58
C SER A 97 -10.73 17.06 -15.49
N GLY A 98 -10.09 17.62 -14.45
CA GLY A 98 -10.75 18.34 -13.36
C GLY A 98 -10.59 17.72 -11.97
N GLY A 99 -10.01 16.51 -11.87
CA GLY A 99 -9.69 15.89 -10.58
C GLY A 99 -8.75 16.76 -9.74
N ALA A 100 -7.76 17.40 -10.37
CA ALA A 100 -6.87 18.34 -9.68
C ALA A 100 -7.62 19.55 -9.10
N LEU A 101 -8.60 20.10 -9.84
CA LEU A 101 -9.43 21.20 -9.35
C LEU A 101 -10.30 20.76 -8.17
N TRP A 102 -10.82 19.54 -8.19
CA TRP A 102 -11.55 18.99 -7.05
C TRP A 102 -10.63 18.86 -5.83
N VAL A 103 -9.46 18.23 -5.97
CA VAL A 103 -8.51 18.09 -4.86
C VAL A 103 -8.10 19.44 -4.28
N GLN A 104 -7.84 20.46 -5.11
CA GLN A 104 -7.41 21.77 -4.61
C GLN A 104 -8.56 22.61 -4.04
N ASN A 105 -9.69 22.68 -4.75
CA ASN A 105 -10.71 23.71 -4.50
C ASN A 105 -12.02 23.20 -3.92
N ALA A 106 -12.27 21.87 -3.88
CA ALA A 106 -13.53 21.37 -3.36
C ALA A 106 -13.74 21.78 -1.89
N PRO A 107 -14.93 22.26 -1.51
CA PRO A 107 -15.22 22.65 -0.14
C PRO A 107 -15.23 21.42 0.77
N ARG A 108 -14.67 21.56 1.98
CA ARG A 108 -14.53 20.46 2.97
C ARG A 108 -15.84 20.19 3.73
N VAL A 109 -16.93 19.88 3.01
CA VAL A 109 -18.29 19.71 3.59
C VAL A 109 -18.65 18.26 3.92
N THR A 110 -18.08 17.30 3.20
CA THR A 110 -18.24 15.85 3.45
C THR A 110 -16.93 15.25 3.96
N LEU A 111 -17.02 14.08 4.61
CA LEU A 111 -15.83 13.32 5.04
C LEU A 111 -14.85 13.05 3.89
N LEU A 112 -15.36 12.77 2.68
CA LEU A 112 -14.53 12.56 1.50
C LEU A 112 -13.82 13.86 1.10
N SER A 113 -14.55 14.95 0.95
CA SER A 113 -13.98 16.26 0.56
C SER A 113 -13.08 16.88 1.65
N ALA A 114 -13.29 16.53 2.92
CA ALA A 114 -12.42 16.96 4.02
C ALA A 114 -11.04 16.28 3.96
N ASN A 115 -10.96 15.14 3.27
CA ASN A 115 -9.76 14.30 3.10
C ASN A 115 -9.40 14.09 1.62
N LYS A 116 -9.79 15.04 0.77
CA LYS A 116 -9.68 14.95 -0.69
C LYS A 116 -8.25 14.79 -1.19
N GLU A 117 -7.28 15.36 -0.50
CA GLU A 117 -5.85 15.26 -0.78
C GLU A 117 -5.38 13.82 -0.56
N GLY A 118 -5.63 13.29 0.64
CA GLY A 118 -5.32 11.92 1.01
C GLY A 118 -6.01 10.91 0.10
N VAL A 119 -7.33 11.03 -0.08
CA VAL A 119 -8.10 10.07 -0.89
C VAL A 119 -7.77 10.18 -2.38
N GLY A 120 -7.66 11.40 -2.91
CA GLY A 120 -7.27 11.64 -4.30
C GLY A 120 -5.92 11.02 -4.62
N SER A 121 -4.95 11.11 -3.70
CA SER A 121 -3.61 10.57 -3.89
C SER A 121 -3.52 9.03 -3.84
N LEU A 122 -4.51 8.33 -3.26
CA LEU A 122 -4.47 6.86 -3.09
C LEU A 122 -4.28 6.12 -4.41
N VAL A 123 -4.93 6.60 -5.48
CA VAL A 123 -4.85 5.96 -6.81
C VAL A 123 -3.45 6.11 -7.37
N GLY A 124 -2.84 7.30 -7.26
CA GLY A 124 -1.46 7.54 -7.64
C GLY A 124 -0.48 6.67 -6.84
N TYR A 125 -0.67 6.58 -5.52
CA TYR A 125 0.16 5.74 -4.67
C TYR A 125 0.04 4.25 -4.98
N ALA A 126 -1.15 3.75 -5.32
CA ALA A 126 -1.33 2.37 -5.75
C ALA A 126 -0.56 2.09 -7.06
N GLY A 127 -0.58 3.01 -8.02
CA GLY A 127 0.20 2.91 -9.25
C GLY A 127 1.71 2.92 -9.00
N LEU A 128 2.20 3.79 -8.12
CA LEU A 128 3.61 3.83 -7.71
C LEU A 128 4.03 2.55 -6.97
N TRP A 129 3.17 2.02 -6.11
CA TRP A 129 3.43 0.76 -5.41
C TRP A 129 3.62 -0.39 -6.40
N LEU A 130 2.75 -0.50 -7.42
CA LEU A 130 2.85 -1.51 -8.47
C LEU A 130 4.14 -1.40 -9.29
N LEU A 131 4.54 -0.18 -9.63
CA LEU A 131 5.84 0.03 -10.29
C LEU A 131 7.00 -0.36 -9.40
N GLY A 132 6.95 0.00 -8.12
CA GLY A 132 7.97 -0.37 -7.14
C GLY A 132 8.10 -1.89 -7.00
N ASP A 133 6.98 -2.61 -6.97
CA ASP A 133 6.96 -4.08 -6.91
C ASP A 133 7.61 -4.72 -8.15
N ALA A 134 7.23 -4.25 -9.34
CA ALA A 134 7.81 -4.72 -10.60
C ALA A 134 9.31 -4.41 -10.72
N LEU A 135 9.72 -3.19 -10.33
CA LEU A 135 11.13 -2.80 -10.28
C LEU A 135 11.91 -3.67 -9.29
N GLY A 136 11.35 -3.93 -8.10
CA GLY A 136 11.92 -4.82 -7.11
C GLY A 136 12.16 -6.22 -7.66
N ALA A 137 11.16 -6.80 -8.31
CA ALA A 137 11.28 -8.11 -8.95
C ALA A 137 12.39 -8.14 -10.03
N MET A 138 12.45 -7.13 -10.90
CA MET A 138 13.50 -7.03 -11.93
C MET A 138 14.90 -6.96 -11.32
N ILE A 139 15.09 -6.17 -10.25
CA ILE A 139 16.37 -6.07 -9.55
C ILE A 139 16.75 -7.41 -8.92
N HIS A 140 15.79 -8.11 -8.29
CA HIS A 140 16.02 -9.42 -7.69
C HIS A 140 16.45 -10.46 -8.73
N THR A 141 15.77 -10.55 -9.87
CA THR A 141 16.14 -11.46 -10.96
C THR A 141 17.53 -11.14 -11.52
N ALA A 142 17.82 -9.86 -11.78
CA ALA A 142 19.13 -9.44 -12.28
C ALA A 142 20.28 -9.69 -11.29
N ARG A 143 20.02 -9.72 -9.98
CA ARG A 143 21.02 -10.12 -8.98
C ARG A 143 21.24 -11.64 -8.97
N SER A 144 20.18 -12.42 -9.13
CA SER A 144 20.26 -13.89 -9.20
C SER A 144 21.11 -14.34 -10.39
N GLU A 145 20.87 -13.79 -11.58
CA GLU A 145 21.59 -14.15 -12.82
C GLU A 145 23.09 -13.85 -12.71
N ARG A 146 23.47 -12.69 -12.17
CA ARG A 146 24.89 -12.33 -11.95
C ARG A 146 25.59 -13.26 -10.98
N GLY A 147 24.91 -13.67 -9.90
CA GLY A 147 25.45 -14.63 -8.94
C GLY A 147 25.70 -16.00 -9.59
N THR A 148 24.74 -16.48 -10.38
CA THR A 148 24.88 -17.74 -11.11
C THR A 148 26.00 -17.69 -12.16
N SER A 149 26.09 -16.62 -12.96
CA SER A 149 27.16 -16.47 -13.95
C SER A 149 28.55 -16.39 -13.32
N ALA A 150 28.70 -15.74 -12.17
CA ALA A 150 29.97 -15.68 -11.45
C ALA A 150 30.40 -17.07 -10.92
N LEU A 151 29.46 -17.85 -10.38
CA LEU A 151 29.73 -19.21 -9.91
C LEU A 151 30.09 -20.17 -11.05
N VAL A 152 29.38 -20.08 -12.18
CA VAL A 152 29.71 -20.86 -13.39
C VAL A 152 31.10 -20.48 -13.93
N GLY A 153 31.44 -19.19 -13.93
CA GLY A 153 32.76 -18.71 -14.33
C GLY A 153 33.89 -19.24 -13.43
N LEU A 154 33.67 -19.30 -12.12
CA LEU A 154 34.63 -19.90 -11.17
C LEU A 154 34.80 -21.41 -11.40
N ALA A 155 33.70 -22.14 -11.58
CA ALA A 155 33.72 -23.58 -11.80
C ALA A 155 34.33 -23.99 -13.16
N ALA A 156 34.44 -23.07 -14.12
CA ALA A 156 35.05 -23.32 -15.43
C ALA A 156 36.57 -23.05 -15.46
N VAL A 157 37.14 -22.53 -14.36
CA VAL A 157 38.58 -22.23 -14.22
C VAL A 157 39.34 -23.32 -13.46
N ASP A 158 38.63 -24.25 -12.80
CA ASP A 158 39.15 -25.48 -12.20
C ASP A 158 39.08 -26.68 -13.17
#